data_AF-A0A916EJZ3-F1
#
_entry.id   AF-A0A916EJZ3-F1
#
_cell.length_a   1.000
_cell.length_b   1.000
_cell.length_c   1.000
_cell.angle_alpha   90.00
_cell.angle_beta   90.00
_cell.angle_gamma   90.00
#
_symmetry.space_group_name_H-M   'P 1'
#
loop_
_entity.id
_entity.type
_entity.pdbx_description
1 polymer ?
#
loop_
_entity_poly.entity_id
_entity_poly.type
_entity_poly.pdbx_seq_one_letter_code
_entity_poly.pdbx_strand_id
1 'polypeptide(L)'
;MERSRSHMPPDIGCPPLTSLLGWSRFVEAVKLCIQPLIEFEELDLIRNLLIEFYNHYANSYGIGGERLPAFLISFHYLLHVIDSIEDFSPCREFWQFPMERFCGMLIPLVSSRKLPYVNLFNNVLMQERFKYLQLLPIYNEKVFSNFKEKEKKTWPVHRVYSNELYVHKYEFYSPFVNCVLTKNEVIKLKQCYAAIFQKNTSEIINIKENYAKYGKLRTKDGNIISSKWWKKENDSSRNDFCIAINLTVDLQERNYHAPLNLREEEIFGQIEYFMVYEFQNQERMFAYI
;
A
#
# COMPACT_ATOMS: atom_id res chain seq x y z
N MET A 1 -1.90 -14.90 50.22
CA MET A 1 -2.54 -13.57 50.16
C MET A 1 -2.95 -13.32 48.72
N GLU A 2 -4.12 -13.84 48.34
CA GLU A 2 -4.76 -13.54 47.07
C GLU A 2 -5.29 -12.11 47.12
N ARG A 3 -4.85 -11.25 46.20
CA ARG A 3 -5.49 -9.95 45.99
C ARG A 3 -6.81 -10.20 45.29
N SER A 4 -7.90 -9.95 46.01
CA SER A 4 -9.24 -9.85 45.46
C SER A 4 -9.22 -8.94 44.24
N ARG A 5 -9.63 -9.48 43.08
CA ARG A 5 -10.01 -8.65 41.93
C ARG A 5 -11.21 -7.83 42.37
N SER A 6 -11.00 -6.54 42.64
CA SER A 6 -12.09 -5.59 42.81
C SER A 6 -12.98 -5.67 41.56
N HIS A 7 -14.27 -5.92 41.77
CA HIS A 7 -15.29 -5.80 40.73
C HIS A 7 -15.14 -4.41 40.10
N MET A 8 -14.71 -4.33 38.84
CA MET A 8 -14.84 -3.10 38.08
C MET A 8 -16.32 -2.85 37.82
N PRO A 9 -16.84 -1.65 38.08
CA PRO A 9 -18.21 -1.32 37.71
C PRO A 9 -18.35 -1.38 36.18
N PRO A 10 -19.48 -1.92 35.66
CA PRO A 10 -19.70 -2.14 34.23
C PRO A 10 -19.75 -0.86 33.38
N ASP A 11 -19.78 0.32 34.02
CA ASP A 11 -19.93 1.62 33.36
C ASP A 11 -18.60 2.31 33.00
N ILE A 12 -17.45 1.69 33.28
CA ILE A 12 -16.15 2.23 32.85
C ILE A 12 -15.99 1.95 31.35
N GLY A 13 -16.42 2.91 30.54
CA GLY A 13 -16.22 2.91 29.09
C GLY A 13 -17.38 3.48 28.28
N CYS A 14 -18.56 3.66 28.88
CA CYS A 14 -19.68 4.34 28.23
C CYS A 14 -19.69 5.81 28.66
N PRO A 15 -19.49 6.77 27.74
CA PRO A 15 -19.70 8.18 28.05
C PRO A 15 -21.14 8.37 28.57
N PRO A 16 -21.38 9.33 29.49
CA PRO A 16 -22.72 9.66 29.95
C PRO A 16 -23.68 9.88 28.76
N LEU A 17 -24.95 9.48 28.89
CA LEU A 17 -25.95 9.57 27.81
C LEU A 17 -26.04 10.99 27.21
N THR A 18 -25.79 12.01 28.04
CA THR A 18 -25.74 13.41 27.63
C THR A 18 -24.57 13.74 26.71
N SER A 19 -23.39 13.17 26.92
CA SER A 19 -22.23 13.39 26.05
C SER A 19 -22.36 12.65 24.73
N LEU A 20 -23.02 11.49 24.71
CA LEU A 20 -23.34 10.74 23.50
C LEU A 20 -24.18 11.56 22.50
N LEU A 21 -25.09 12.42 22.97
CA LEU A 21 -25.96 13.22 22.10
C LEU A 21 -25.21 14.27 21.28
N GLY A 22 -24.19 14.92 21.85
CA GLY A 22 -23.36 15.85 21.08
C GLY A 22 -22.54 15.13 20.03
N TRP A 23 -21.87 14.05 20.44
CA TRP A 23 -21.07 13.25 19.51
C TRP A 23 -21.89 12.59 18.40
N SER A 24 -23.16 12.23 18.66
CA SER A 24 -24.03 11.69 17.60
C SER A 24 -24.31 12.73 16.52
N ARG A 25 -24.51 14.00 16.88
CA ARG A 25 -24.69 15.11 15.92
C ARG A 25 -23.47 15.31 15.04
N PHE A 26 -22.27 15.20 15.62
CA PHE A 26 -21.02 15.23 14.84
C PHE A 26 -20.94 14.07 13.85
N VAL A 27 -21.23 12.85 14.30
CA VAL A 27 -21.22 11.66 13.43
C VAL A 27 -22.22 11.80 12.29
N GLU A 28 -23.40 12.34 12.57
CA GLU A 28 -24.42 12.62 11.56
C GLU A 28 -23.95 13.65 10.54
N ALA A 29 -23.41 14.78 10.99
CA ALA A 29 -22.84 15.80 10.11
C ALA A 29 -21.73 15.23 9.22
N VAL A 30 -20.80 14.45 9.77
CA VAL A 30 -19.70 13.83 9.01
C VAL A 30 -20.23 12.86 7.95
N LYS A 31 -21.28 12.08 8.25
CA LYS A 31 -21.88 11.18 7.26
C LYS A 31 -22.47 11.94 6.08
N LEU A 32 -23.13 13.07 6.33
CA LEU A 32 -23.65 13.95 5.29
C LEU A 32 -22.51 14.57 4.46
N CYS A 33 -21.47 15.10 5.11
CA CYS A 33 -20.32 15.71 4.40
C CYS A 33 -19.57 14.75 3.45
N ILE A 34 -19.64 13.43 3.68
CA ILE A 34 -18.95 12.40 2.86
C ILE A 34 -19.79 12.00 1.63
N GLN A 35 -21.07 12.37 1.57
CA GLN A 35 -21.92 12.03 0.45
C GLN A 35 -21.35 12.57 -0.88
N PRO A 36 -21.53 11.84 -1.99
CA PRO A 36 -21.02 12.26 -3.30
C PRO A 36 -21.76 13.48 -3.86
N LEU A 37 -23.00 13.69 -3.42
CA LEU A 37 -23.84 14.82 -3.77
C LEU A 37 -24.46 15.31 -2.47
N ILE A 38 -24.42 16.62 -2.23
CA ILE A 38 -25.01 17.28 -1.08
C ILE A 38 -25.99 18.33 -1.64
N GLU A 39 -27.25 18.25 -1.25
CA GLU A 39 -28.27 19.24 -1.62
C GLU A 39 -28.16 20.50 -0.75
N PHE A 40 -28.70 21.63 -1.23
CA PHE A 40 -28.58 22.91 -0.51
C PHE A 40 -29.27 22.85 0.86
N GLU A 41 -30.39 22.15 0.96
CA GLU A 41 -31.11 21.92 2.22
C GLU A 41 -30.29 21.10 3.22
N GLU A 42 -29.46 20.17 2.72
CA GLU A 42 -28.56 19.37 3.54
C GLU A 42 -27.39 20.20 4.09
N LEU A 43 -26.95 21.25 3.37
CA LEU A 43 -25.92 22.16 3.88
C LEU A 43 -26.38 22.86 5.16
N ASP A 44 -27.60 23.40 5.19
CA ASP A 44 -28.12 24.04 6.39
C ASP A 44 -28.30 23.05 7.55
N LEU A 45 -28.68 21.80 7.24
CA LEU A 45 -28.73 20.73 8.24
C LEU A 45 -27.35 20.45 8.84
N ILE A 46 -26.31 20.28 7.98
CA ILE A 46 -24.93 20.09 8.43
C ILE A 46 -24.48 21.27 9.30
N ARG A 47 -24.87 22.51 8.94
CA ARG A 47 -24.47 23.73 9.65
C ARG A 47 -24.98 23.69 11.08
N ASN A 48 -26.26 23.37 11.20
CA ASN A 48 -26.94 23.28 12.49
C ASN A 48 -26.35 22.13 13.33
N LEU A 49 -26.13 20.95 12.74
CA LEU A 49 -25.54 19.81 13.45
C LEU A 49 -24.14 20.12 14.01
N LEU A 50 -23.28 20.80 13.23
CA LEU A 50 -21.93 21.16 13.66
C LEU A 50 -21.93 22.27 14.72
N ILE A 51 -22.82 23.26 14.60
CA ILE A 51 -23.01 24.30 15.64
C ILE A 51 -23.51 23.67 16.95
N GLU A 52 -24.52 22.80 16.86
CA GLU A 52 -25.07 22.09 18.02
C GLU A 52 -24.04 21.18 18.69
N PHE A 53 -23.22 20.49 17.90
CA PHE A 53 -22.08 19.73 18.40
C PHE A 53 -21.06 20.64 19.09
N TYR A 54 -20.65 21.74 18.45
CA TYR A 54 -19.67 22.68 19.00
C TYR A 54 -20.14 23.25 20.34
N ASN A 55 -21.40 23.69 20.42
CA ASN A 55 -22.00 24.21 21.66
C ASN A 55 -22.07 23.12 22.75
N HIS A 56 -22.43 21.89 22.39
CA HIS A 56 -22.42 20.78 23.33
C HIS A 56 -21.01 20.48 23.85
N TYR A 57 -20.02 20.43 22.96
CA TYR A 57 -18.62 20.22 23.30
C TYR A 57 -18.11 21.35 24.21
N ALA A 58 -18.43 22.59 23.86
CA ALA A 58 -18.08 23.77 24.64
C ALA A 58 -18.64 23.75 26.05
N ASN A 59 -19.91 23.40 26.22
CA ASN A 59 -20.56 23.34 27.53
C ASN A 59 -20.10 22.14 28.37
N SER A 60 -19.78 21.02 27.73
CA SER A 60 -19.41 19.78 28.43
C SER A 60 -17.95 19.76 28.86
N TYR A 61 -17.07 20.35 28.05
CA TYR A 61 -15.63 20.36 28.28
C TYR A 61 -15.07 21.72 28.66
N GLY A 62 -15.83 22.81 28.52
CA GLY A 62 -15.42 24.17 28.89
C GLY A 62 -15.80 24.51 30.33
N ILE A 63 -14.94 24.17 31.28
CA ILE A 63 -15.12 24.56 32.69
C ILE A 63 -14.60 26.00 32.88
N GLY A 64 -15.46 26.91 33.32
CA GLY A 64 -15.05 28.20 33.90
C GLY A 64 -14.48 29.25 32.94
N GLY A 65 -14.65 29.09 31.63
CA GLY A 65 -14.20 30.09 30.64
C GLY A 65 -12.69 30.08 30.34
N GLU A 66 -11.93 29.17 30.94
CA GLU A 66 -10.53 28.95 30.58
C GLU A 66 -10.44 28.04 29.34
N ARG A 67 -9.55 28.39 28.40
CA ARG A 67 -9.31 27.58 27.20
C ARG A 67 -8.54 26.33 27.59
N LEU A 68 -9.27 25.29 27.99
CA LEU A 68 -8.70 23.98 28.24
C LEU A 68 -7.99 23.47 26.97
N PRO A 69 -6.87 22.72 27.10
CA PRO A 69 -6.14 22.14 25.96
C PRO A 69 -7.00 21.23 25.05
N ALA A 70 -8.20 20.86 25.51
CA ALA A 70 -9.21 20.13 24.74
C ALA A 70 -9.77 20.93 23.55
N PHE A 71 -9.77 22.27 23.60
CA PHE A 71 -10.27 23.13 22.51
C PHE A 71 -9.22 23.35 21.41
N LEU A 72 -8.92 22.26 20.71
CA LEU A 72 -8.07 22.29 19.52
C LEU A 72 -8.70 23.16 18.43
N ILE A 73 -7.85 23.84 17.66
CA ILE A 73 -8.28 24.68 16.53
C ILE A 73 -9.10 23.89 15.49
N SER A 74 -8.89 22.58 15.40
CA SER A 74 -9.68 21.68 14.54
C SER A 74 -11.18 21.75 14.82
N PHE A 75 -11.61 21.92 16.08
CA PHE A 75 -13.02 22.06 16.43
C PHE A 75 -13.62 23.39 15.95
N HIS A 76 -12.81 24.45 15.91
CA HIS A 76 -13.24 25.71 15.31
C HIS A 76 -13.35 25.59 13.79
N TYR A 77 -12.41 24.90 13.14
CA TYR A 77 -12.48 24.66 11.69
C TYR A 77 -13.71 23.87 11.25
N LEU A 78 -14.31 23.06 12.13
CA LEU A 78 -15.59 22.40 11.82
C LEU A 78 -16.69 23.41 11.46
N LEU A 79 -16.68 24.61 12.04
CA LEU A 79 -17.69 25.64 11.75
C LEU A 79 -17.57 26.21 10.33
N HIS A 80 -16.40 26.04 9.69
CA HIS A 80 -16.10 26.53 8.33
C HIS A 80 -16.11 25.40 7.28
N VAL A 81 -16.51 24.18 7.66
CA VAL A 81 -16.57 23.04 6.74
C VAL A 81 -17.55 23.30 5.61
N ILE A 82 -18.64 24.00 5.87
CA ILE A 82 -19.66 24.27 4.86
C ILE A 82 -19.19 25.29 3.85
N ASP A 83 -18.55 26.38 4.31
CA ASP A 83 -17.94 27.35 3.41
C ASP A 83 -16.93 26.65 2.48
N SER A 84 -16.20 25.66 3.02
CA SER A 84 -15.30 24.82 2.21
C SER A 84 -16.04 23.91 1.22
N ILE A 85 -17.20 23.36 1.58
CA ILE A 85 -18.01 22.52 0.68
C ILE A 85 -18.61 23.36 -0.45
N GLU A 86 -19.06 24.57 -0.13
CA GLU A 86 -19.60 25.53 -1.12
C GLU A 86 -18.52 25.94 -2.14
N ASP A 87 -17.29 26.17 -1.69
CA ASP A 87 -16.17 26.54 -2.57
C ASP A 87 -15.57 25.36 -3.35
N PHE A 88 -15.47 24.17 -2.73
CA PHE A 88 -14.65 23.06 -3.24
C PHE A 88 -15.44 21.77 -3.54
N SER A 89 -16.78 21.78 -3.51
CA SER A 89 -17.66 20.60 -3.64
C SER A 89 -17.61 19.69 -2.39
N PRO A 90 -18.28 18.51 -2.30
CA PRO A 90 -18.29 17.68 -1.09
C PRO A 90 -16.92 17.22 -0.56
N CYS A 91 -16.81 17.01 0.76
CA CYS A 91 -15.55 16.66 1.45
C CYS A 91 -14.84 15.41 0.91
N ARG A 92 -15.59 14.48 0.32
CA ARG A 92 -15.04 13.28 -0.33
C ARG A 92 -14.00 13.62 -1.41
N GLU A 93 -14.16 14.74 -2.10
CA GLU A 93 -13.30 15.12 -3.23
C GLU A 93 -11.98 15.77 -2.76
N PHE A 94 -11.99 16.44 -1.59
CA PHE A 94 -10.84 17.23 -1.11
C PHE A 94 -10.32 16.85 0.28
N TRP A 95 -10.78 15.72 0.85
CA TRP A 95 -10.22 15.19 2.10
C TRP A 95 -8.71 14.91 2.01
N GLN A 96 -8.08 14.72 3.16
CA GLN A 96 -6.62 14.71 3.31
C GLN A 96 -5.91 13.76 2.33
N PHE A 97 -6.44 12.56 2.10
CA PHE A 97 -5.75 11.52 1.33
C PHE A 97 -5.60 11.83 -0.18
N PRO A 98 -6.66 12.22 -0.92
CA PRO A 98 -6.51 12.77 -2.28
C PRO A 98 -5.71 14.05 -2.31
N MET A 99 -5.92 14.96 -1.35
CA MET A 99 -5.23 16.25 -1.33
C MET A 99 -3.71 16.08 -1.16
N GLU A 100 -3.26 15.19 -0.29
CA GLU A 100 -1.83 14.87 -0.12
C GLU A 100 -1.22 14.33 -1.41
N ARG A 101 -1.93 13.44 -2.12
CA ARG A 101 -1.45 12.95 -3.43
C ARG A 101 -1.41 14.04 -4.47
N PHE A 102 -2.45 14.87 -4.53
CA PHE A 102 -2.50 15.99 -5.47
C PHE A 102 -1.35 16.96 -5.20
N CYS A 103 -1.11 17.35 -3.94
CA CYS A 103 0.06 18.13 -3.54
C CYS A 103 1.37 17.43 -3.93
N GLY A 104 1.48 16.12 -3.72
CA GLY A 104 2.61 15.31 -4.17
C GLY A 104 2.85 15.37 -5.68
N MET A 105 1.80 15.47 -6.48
CA MET A 105 1.89 15.66 -7.93
C MET A 105 2.26 17.10 -8.32
N LEU A 106 1.88 18.09 -7.51
CA LEU A 106 2.18 19.51 -7.75
C LEU A 106 3.63 19.88 -7.38
N ILE A 107 4.20 19.29 -6.32
CA ILE A 107 5.56 19.62 -5.85
C ILE A 107 6.60 19.53 -6.98
N PRO A 108 6.66 18.46 -7.80
CA PRO A 108 7.60 18.37 -8.93
C PRO A 108 7.42 19.44 -10.01
N LEU A 109 6.24 20.08 -10.09
CA LEU A 109 5.97 21.15 -11.04
C LEU A 109 6.56 22.48 -10.62
N VAL A 110 7.04 22.62 -9.38
CA VAL A 110 7.70 23.83 -8.90
C VAL A 110 9.19 23.74 -9.22
N SER A 111 9.55 24.01 -10.48
CA SER A 111 10.94 23.99 -10.94
C SER A 111 11.68 25.31 -10.66
N SER A 112 10.96 26.42 -10.49
CA SER A 112 11.53 27.74 -10.22
C SER A 112 11.57 28.09 -8.73
N ARG A 113 12.77 28.42 -8.21
CA ARG A 113 12.93 28.92 -6.83
C ARG A 113 12.63 30.42 -6.70
N LYS A 114 12.75 31.20 -7.78
CA LYS A 114 12.58 32.66 -7.76
C LYS A 114 11.11 33.07 -7.81
N LEU A 115 10.30 32.36 -8.59
CA LEU A 115 8.87 32.62 -8.78
C LEU A 115 8.08 31.30 -8.76
N PRO A 116 7.99 30.63 -7.60
CA PRO A 116 7.43 29.28 -7.50
C PRO A 116 5.95 29.24 -7.90
N TYR A 117 5.15 30.21 -7.47
CA TYR A 117 3.71 30.22 -7.75
C TYR A 117 3.37 30.43 -9.22
N VAL A 118 4.05 31.36 -9.89
CA VAL A 118 3.86 31.61 -11.33
C VAL A 118 4.26 30.39 -12.15
N ASN A 119 5.37 29.76 -11.77
CA ASN A 119 5.86 28.56 -12.44
C ASN A 119 4.90 27.37 -12.23
N LEU A 120 4.43 27.15 -11.01
CA LEU A 120 3.43 26.13 -10.70
C LEU A 120 2.16 26.34 -11.53
N PHE A 121 1.62 27.56 -11.52
CA PHE A 121 0.41 27.91 -12.27
C PHE A 121 0.56 27.62 -13.76
N ASN A 122 1.67 28.07 -14.37
CA ASN A 122 1.93 27.84 -15.79
C ASN A 122 2.05 26.35 -16.12
N ASN A 123 2.70 25.56 -15.24
CA ASN A 123 2.85 24.13 -15.44
C ASN A 123 1.52 23.38 -15.31
N VAL A 124 0.70 23.71 -14.30
CA VAL A 124 -0.66 23.17 -14.16
C VAL A 124 -1.50 23.53 -15.39
N LEU A 125 -1.52 24.81 -15.79
CA LEU A 125 -2.24 25.28 -16.97
C LEU A 125 -1.80 24.55 -18.25
N MET A 126 -0.50 24.33 -18.41
CA MET A 126 0.04 23.60 -19.56
C MET A 126 -0.39 22.13 -19.55
N GLN A 127 -0.37 21.46 -18.39
CA GLN A 127 -0.87 20.09 -18.26
C GLN A 127 -2.36 19.99 -18.60
N GLU A 128 -3.20 20.89 -18.06
CA GLU A 128 -4.62 20.91 -18.38
C GLU A 128 -4.86 21.14 -19.87
N ARG A 129 -4.20 22.12 -20.48
CA ARG A 129 -4.28 22.36 -21.93
C ARG A 129 -3.85 21.15 -22.75
N PHE A 130 -2.82 20.43 -22.30
CA PHE A 130 -2.37 19.22 -22.98
C PHE A 130 -3.42 18.10 -22.91
N LYS A 131 -4.15 17.95 -21.79
CA LYS A 131 -5.28 17.01 -21.68
C LYS A 131 -6.38 17.34 -22.70
N TYR A 132 -6.73 18.62 -22.86
CA TYR A 132 -7.74 19.03 -23.85
C TYR A 132 -7.39 18.65 -25.30
N LEU A 133 -6.10 18.54 -25.65
CA LEU A 133 -5.70 18.10 -26.99
C LEU A 133 -6.20 16.69 -27.33
N GLN A 134 -6.43 15.83 -26.33
CA GLN A 134 -6.98 14.48 -26.54
C GLN A 134 -8.42 14.51 -27.05
N LEU A 135 -9.18 15.56 -26.70
CA LEU A 135 -10.57 15.73 -27.14
C LEU A 135 -10.67 16.21 -28.59
N LEU A 136 -9.57 16.72 -29.17
CA LEU A 136 -9.51 17.18 -30.55
C LEU A 136 -9.00 16.05 -31.46
N PRO A 137 -9.83 15.47 -32.35
CA PRO A 137 -9.48 14.25 -33.11
C PRO A 137 -8.16 14.37 -33.88
N ILE A 138 -7.91 15.52 -34.51
CA ILE A 138 -6.71 15.81 -35.32
C ILE A 138 -5.43 15.69 -34.48
N TYR A 139 -5.45 16.19 -33.25
CA TYR A 139 -4.30 16.17 -32.35
C TYR A 139 -4.21 14.85 -31.58
N ASN A 140 -5.35 14.25 -31.23
CA ASN A 140 -5.41 12.93 -30.61
C ASN A 140 -4.68 11.89 -31.46
N GLU A 141 -4.97 11.83 -32.76
CA GLU A 141 -4.32 10.89 -33.67
C GLU A 141 -2.84 11.21 -33.88
N LYS A 142 -2.45 12.47 -34.02
CA LYS A 142 -1.04 12.84 -34.28
C LYS A 142 -0.13 12.71 -33.06
N VAL A 143 -0.60 13.11 -31.89
CA VAL A 143 0.22 13.21 -30.67
C VAL A 143 0.08 11.94 -29.84
N PHE A 144 -1.14 11.43 -29.66
CA PHE A 144 -1.45 10.39 -28.68
C PHE A 144 -1.49 8.97 -29.26
N SER A 145 -1.52 8.79 -30.59
CA SER A 145 -1.38 7.45 -31.21
C SER A 145 -0.10 6.72 -30.81
N ASN A 146 1.00 7.47 -30.62
CA ASN A 146 2.28 6.94 -30.15
C ASN A 146 2.25 6.44 -28.69
N PHE A 147 1.27 6.90 -27.91
CA PHE A 147 1.07 6.55 -26.51
C PHE A 147 -0.03 5.50 -26.31
N LYS A 148 -0.86 5.22 -27.33
CA LYS A 148 -1.75 4.05 -27.32
C LYS A 148 -0.88 2.82 -27.11
N GLU A 149 -1.36 1.89 -26.29
CA GLU A 149 -0.62 0.71 -25.86
C GLU A 149 0.10 0.07 -27.05
N LYS A 150 1.41 0.29 -27.10
CA LYS A 150 2.28 -0.49 -27.98
C LYS A 150 2.01 -1.95 -27.61
N GLU A 151 1.76 -2.78 -28.63
CA GLU A 151 1.57 -4.23 -28.51
C GLU A 151 2.53 -4.83 -27.46
N LYS A 152 2.07 -5.90 -26.77
CA LYS A 152 2.80 -6.63 -25.71
C LYS A 152 4.31 -6.42 -25.81
N LYS A 153 4.83 -5.47 -25.02
CA LYS A 153 6.25 -5.08 -25.11
C LYS A 153 7.10 -6.31 -24.83
N THR A 154 7.78 -6.83 -25.83
CA THR A 154 8.84 -7.83 -25.65
C THR A 154 10.01 -7.11 -25.01
N TRP A 155 10.15 -7.27 -23.69
CA TRP A 155 11.27 -6.70 -22.96
C TRP A 155 12.49 -7.60 -23.07
N PRO A 156 13.71 -7.04 -23.05
CA PRO A 156 14.90 -7.84 -22.95
C PRO A 156 14.97 -8.51 -21.55
N VAL A 157 15.57 -9.71 -21.49
CA VAL A 157 15.62 -10.56 -20.28
C VAL A 157 16.15 -9.84 -19.04
N HIS A 158 17.18 -8.99 -19.20
CA HIS A 158 17.75 -8.22 -18.09
C HIS A 158 16.77 -7.22 -17.47
N ARG A 159 15.67 -6.89 -18.18
CA ARG A 159 14.65 -5.94 -17.75
C ARG A 159 13.42 -6.62 -17.17
N VAL A 160 12.84 -7.54 -17.92
CA VAL A 160 11.69 -8.33 -17.50
C VAL A 160 11.91 -9.78 -17.92
N TYR A 161 11.65 -10.70 -17.00
CA TYR A 161 11.69 -12.13 -17.29
C TYR A 161 10.42 -12.81 -16.77
N SER A 162 9.82 -13.61 -17.63
CA SER A 162 8.79 -14.58 -17.29
C SER A 162 8.97 -15.82 -18.15
N ASN A 163 8.65 -16.99 -17.59
CA ASN A 163 8.66 -18.27 -18.31
C ASN A 163 7.22 -18.76 -18.47
N GLU A 164 6.94 -19.61 -19.45
CA GLU A 164 5.65 -20.24 -19.74
C GLU A 164 4.96 -20.82 -18.48
N LEU A 165 5.74 -21.39 -17.56
CA LEU A 165 5.25 -21.91 -16.28
C LEU A 165 4.60 -20.84 -15.37
N TYR A 166 5.05 -19.60 -15.49
CA TYR A 166 4.72 -18.49 -14.59
C TYR A 166 4.18 -17.25 -15.30
N VAL A 167 4.08 -17.25 -16.64
CA VAL A 167 3.77 -16.08 -17.48
C VAL A 167 2.44 -15.40 -17.12
N HIS A 168 1.50 -16.14 -16.53
CA HIS A 168 0.20 -15.63 -16.09
C HIS A 168 0.12 -15.32 -14.59
N LYS A 169 1.22 -15.49 -13.85
CA LYS A 169 1.27 -15.32 -12.39
C LYS A 169 2.31 -14.30 -11.95
N TYR A 170 3.52 -14.37 -12.52
CA TYR A 170 4.70 -13.70 -11.99
C TYR A 170 5.64 -13.22 -13.10
N GLU A 171 6.18 -12.01 -12.92
CA GLU A 171 7.21 -11.42 -13.77
C GLU A 171 8.35 -10.90 -12.89
N PHE A 172 9.60 -11.26 -13.18
CA PHE A 172 10.75 -10.63 -12.53
C PHE A 172 11.18 -9.37 -13.24
N TYR A 173 11.58 -8.37 -12.47
CA TYR A 173 12.02 -7.06 -12.96
C TYR A 173 13.43 -6.75 -12.48
N SER A 174 14.12 -5.88 -13.22
CA SER A 174 15.40 -5.31 -12.80
C SER A 174 15.38 -4.77 -11.36
N PRO A 175 16.51 -4.78 -10.63
CA PRO A 175 17.89 -5.02 -11.09
C PRO A 175 18.16 -6.48 -11.49
N PHE A 176 19.07 -6.68 -12.45
CA PHE A 176 19.46 -8.00 -12.98
C PHE A 176 20.97 -8.16 -12.93
N VAL A 177 21.45 -9.30 -12.41
CA VAL A 177 22.87 -9.69 -12.41
C VAL A 177 23.00 -11.19 -12.63
N ASN A 178 23.94 -11.61 -13.49
CA ASN A 178 24.35 -13.00 -13.58
C ASN A 178 25.33 -13.30 -12.43
N CYS A 179 25.02 -14.32 -11.63
CA CYS A 179 25.79 -14.71 -10.45
C CYS A 179 26.22 -16.17 -10.53
N VAL A 180 27.23 -16.50 -9.72
CA VAL A 180 27.68 -17.87 -9.49
C VAL A 180 27.19 -18.31 -8.11
N LEU A 181 26.67 -19.54 -7.99
CA LEU A 181 26.16 -20.10 -6.75
C LEU A 181 27.28 -20.24 -5.72
N THR A 182 26.99 -19.79 -4.50
CA THR A 182 27.83 -20.09 -3.32
C THR A 182 27.57 -21.51 -2.82
N LYS A 183 28.49 -22.07 -2.02
CA LYS A 183 28.33 -23.42 -1.45
C LYS A 183 27.03 -23.58 -0.66
N ASN A 184 26.61 -22.54 0.08
CA ASN A 184 25.37 -22.57 0.85
C ASN A 184 24.13 -22.53 -0.05
N GLU A 185 24.16 -21.73 -1.13
CA GLU A 185 23.07 -21.66 -2.11
C GLU A 185 22.92 -23.02 -2.83
N VAL A 186 24.02 -23.69 -3.19
CA VAL A 186 23.96 -25.04 -3.76
C VAL A 186 23.26 -26.03 -2.83
N ILE A 187 23.57 -26.02 -1.54
CA ILE A 187 22.95 -26.91 -0.54
C ILE A 187 21.45 -26.64 -0.46
N LYS A 188 21.04 -25.38 -0.28
CA LYS A 188 19.63 -24.97 -0.21
C LYS A 188 18.87 -25.33 -1.49
N LEU A 189 19.49 -25.12 -2.65
CA LEU A 189 18.90 -25.41 -3.95
C LEU A 189 18.72 -26.91 -4.15
N LYS A 190 19.69 -27.75 -3.73
CA LYS A 190 19.52 -29.22 -3.71
C LYS A 190 18.35 -29.64 -2.83
N GLN A 191 18.23 -29.09 -1.62
CA GLN A 191 17.12 -29.38 -0.71
C GLN A 191 15.77 -28.98 -1.32
N CYS A 192 15.71 -27.81 -1.97
CA CYS A 192 14.50 -27.34 -2.65
C CYS A 192 14.09 -28.28 -3.79
N TYR A 193 15.04 -28.66 -4.66
CA TYR A 193 14.75 -29.61 -5.75
C TYR A 193 14.42 -31.02 -5.25
N ALA A 194 15.08 -31.49 -4.21
CA ALA A 194 14.77 -32.75 -3.54
C ALA A 194 13.31 -32.76 -3.06
N ALA A 195 12.85 -31.67 -2.44
CA ALA A 195 11.45 -31.51 -2.02
C ALA A 195 10.48 -31.45 -3.22
N ILE A 196 10.81 -30.68 -4.27
CA ILE A 196 9.98 -30.56 -5.48
C ILE A 196 9.79 -31.91 -6.18
N PHE A 197 10.85 -32.71 -6.29
CA PHE A 197 10.82 -34.01 -6.97
C PHE A 197 10.51 -35.18 -6.03
N GLN A 198 10.36 -34.93 -4.72
CA GLN A 198 10.17 -35.96 -3.68
C GLN A 198 11.27 -37.03 -3.72
N LYS A 199 12.53 -36.58 -3.83
CA LYS A 199 13.73 -37.42 -3.91
C LYS A 199 14.72 -37.08 -2.79
N ASN A 200 15.70 -37.95 -2.58
CA ASN A 200 16.79 -37.64 -1.68
C ASN A 200 17.72 -36.56 -2.27
N THR A 201 18.29 -35.73 -1.40
CA THR A 201 19.24 -34.67 -1.78
C THR A 201 20.47 -35.20 -2.53
N SER A 202 20.88 -36.44 -2.25
CA SER A 202 21.98 -37.13 -2.93
C SER A 202 21.70 -37.43 -4.41
N GLU A 203 20.43 -37.56 -4.79
CA GLU A 203 20.00 -37.85 -6.17
C GLU A 203 19.96 -36.58 -7.04
N ILE A 204 20.02 -35.39 -6.42
CA ILE A 204 20.10 -34.11 -7.13
C ILE A 204 21.55 -33.81 -7.50
N ILE A 205 21.92 -34.28 -8.70
CA ILE A 205 23.25 -34.15 -9.31
C ILE A 205 23.15 -33.17 -10.50
N ASN A 206 24.29 -32.63 -10.98
CA ASN A 206 24.40 -31.73 -12.14
C ASN A 206 23.81 -30.33 -11.96
N ILE A 207 24.07 -29.69 -10.81
CA ILE A 207 23.77 -28.27 -10.60
C ILE A 207 24.82 -27.43 -11.35
N LYS A 208 24.38 -26.71 -12.38
CA LYS A 208 25.13 -25.60 -13.00
C LYS A 208 25.43 -24.53 -11.97
N GLU A 209 26.61 -23.92 -12.03
CA GLU A 209 27.01 -22.89 -11.06
C GLU A 209 26.38 -21.53 -11.35
N ASN A 210 25.97 -21.26 -12.59
CA ASN A 210 25.47 -19.95 -13.02
C ASN A 210 23.96 -19.83 -12.81
N TYR A 211 23.52 -18.66 -12.35
CA TYR A 211 22.11 -18.31 -12.22
C TYR A 211 21.88 -16.81 -12.46
N ALA A 212 20.65 -16.45 -12.80
CA ALA A 212 20.25 -15.05 -12.97
C ALA A 212 19.56 -14.55 -11.70
N LYS A 213 20.02 -13.41 -11.17
CA LYS A 213 19.46 -12.75 -10.00
C LYS A 213 18.63 -11.53 -10.39
N TYR A 214 17.45 -11.41 -9.81
CA TYR A 214 16.52 -10.29 -9.98
C TYR A 214 16.19 -9.64 -8.63
N GLY A 215 15.96 -8.33 -8.62
CA GLY A 215 15.64 -7.60 -7.39
C GLY A 215 14.16 -7.37 -7.13
N LYS A 216 13.29 -7.60 -8.12
CA LYS A 216 11.86 -7.32 -8.00
C LYS A 216 11.01 -8.41 -8.66
N LEU A 217 9.84 -8.65 -8.07
CA LEU A 217 8.80 -9.51 -8.58
C LEU A 217 7.52 -8.68 -8.73
N ARG A 218 6.84 -8.83 -9.87
CA ARG A 218 5.49 -8.31 -10.09
C ARG A 218 4.50 -9.47 -10.13
N THR A 219 3.43 -9.37 -9.37
CA THR A 219 2.33 -10.34 -9.42
C THR A 219 1.33 -9.97 -10.53
N LYS A 220 0.48 -10.92 -10.91
CA LYS A 220 -0.63 -10.70 -11.86
C LYS A 220 -1.52 -9.50 -11.48
N ASP A 221 -1.70 -9.24 -10.19
CA ASP A 221 -2.57 -8.18 -9.67
C ASP A 221 -1.91 -6.80 -9.75
N GLY A 222 -0.67 -6.73 -10.27
CA GLY A 222 0.08 -5.50 -10.45
C GLY A 222 0.95 -5.11 -9.26
N ASN A 223 0.91 -5.87 -8.16
CA ASN A 223 1.71 -5.60 -6.97
C ASN A 223 3.19 -5.88 -7.24
N ILE A 224 4.07 -4.99 -6.73
CA ILE A 224 5.52 -5.11 -6.88
C ILE A 224 6.12 -5.44 -5.52
N ILE A 225 6.73 -6.61 -5.43
CA ILE A 225 7.47 -7.10 -4.27
C ILE A 225 8.95 -6.85 -4.54
N SER A 226 9.63 -6.20 -3.61
CA SER A 226 11.06 -5.89 -3.73
C SER A 226 11.89 -6.89 -2.93
N SER A 227 13.19 -6.92 -3.19
CA SER A 227 14.14 -7.68 -2.38
C SER A 227 15.07 -6.77 -1.59
N LYS A 228 15.64 -7.29 -0.50
CA LYS A 228 16.61 -6.57 0.35
C LYS A 228 17.85 -6.15 -0.43
N TRP A 229 18.30 -6.95 -1.40
CA TRP A 229 19.40 -6.60 -2.30
C TRP A 229 19.19 -5.26 -3.04
N TRP A 230 17.94 -4.84 -3.29
CA TRP A 230 17.65 -3.56 -3.94
C TRP A 230 17.59 -2.36 -2.97
N LYS A 231 17.51 -2.59 -1.65
CA LYS A 231 17.29 -1.51 -0.68
C LYS A 231 18.46 -0.51 -0.72
N LYS A 232 18.20 0.71 -1.21
CA LYS A 232 19.15 1.81 -1.11
C LYS A 232 19.13 2.36 0.32
N GLU A 233 20.30 2.70 0.86
CA GLU A 233 20.48 3.14 2.26
C GLU A 233 19.61 4.35 2.64
N ASN A 234 19.23 5.19 1.67
CA ASN A 234 18.43 6.41 1.87
C ASN A 234 16.98 6.32 1.36
N ASP A 235 16.49 5.11 1.00
CA ASP A 235 15.13 4.96 0.50
C ASP A 235 14.17 4.70 1.67
N SER A 236 13.38 5.73 2.03
CA SER A 236 12.29 5.63 3.01
C SER A 236 11.02 5.03 2.40
N SER A 237 11.05 4.61 1.13
CA SER A 237 9.94 3.91 0.50
C SER A 237 9.62 2.63 1.28
N ARG A 238 8.32 2.36 1.46
CA ARG A 238 7.83 1.06 1.93
C ARG A 238 8.22 0.03 0.87
N ASN A 239 9.34 -0.65 1.09
CA ASN A 239 9.80 -1.72 0.23
C ASN A 239 9.26 -3.02 0.80
N ASP A 240 8.27 -3.61 0.11
CA ASP A 240 7.64 -4.86 0.48
C ASP A 240 8.59 -6.03 0.19
N PHE A 241 9.55 -6.29 1.09
CA PHE A 241 10.45 -7.45 1.04
C PHE A 241 10.25 -8.42 2.21
N CYS A 242 9.39 -8.10 3.19
CA CYS A 242 8.96 -9.03 4.23
C CYS A 242 7.74 -9.81 3.73
N ILE A 243 7.75 -11.13 3.92
CA ILE A 243 6.65 -12.01 3.50
C ILE A 243 6.24 -12.95 4.63
N ALA A 244 4.96 -13.34 4.61
CA ALA A 244 4.44 -14.48 5.34
C ALA A 244 4.40 -15.69 4.39
N ILE A 245 4.83 -16.85 4.88
CA ILE A 245 4.90 -18.11 4.13
C ILE A 245 4.13 -19.15 4.93
N ASN A 246 3.10 -19.72 4.30
CA ASN A 246 2.37 -20.84 4.88
C ASN A 246 3.10 -22.13 4.51
N LEU A 247 3.62 -22.84 5.51
CA LEU A 247 4.29 -24.12 5.37
C LEU A 247 3.44 -25.23 5.98
N THR A 248 3.41 -26.38 5.33
CA THR A 248 2.90 -27.61 5.96
C THR A 248 4.04 -28.29 6.69
N VAL A 249 3.99 -28.29 8.03
CA VAL A 249 5.00 -28.89 8.90
C VAL A 249 4.44 -30.18 9.50
N ASP A 250 5.23 -31.24 9.53
CA ASP A 250 4.88 -32.46 10.27
C ASP A 250 5.24 -32.28 11.76
N LEU A 251 4.23 -32.29 12.62
CA LEU A 251 4.43 -32.16 14.07
C LEU A 251 5.21 -33.33 14.67
N GLN A 252 5.34 -34.43 13.94
CA GLN A 252 6.00 -35.65 14.38
C GLN A 252 7.32 -35.93 13.64
N GLU A 253 7.94 -34.91 13.02
CA GLU A 253 9.19 -35.02 12.25
C GLU A 253 10.32 -35.77 13.00
N ARG A 254 10.35 -35.69 14.35
CA ARG A 254 11.35 -36.38 15.19
C ARG A 254 11.05 -37.86 15.44
N ASN A 255 9.86 -38.36 15.11
CA ASN A 255 9.42 -39.73 15.36
C ASN A 255 9.00 -40.44 14.07
N TYR A 256 9.97 -41.05 13.39
CA TYR A 256 9.83 -41.69 12.09
C TYR A 256 8.79 -42.84 12.01
N HIS A 257 8.35 -43.38 13.14
CA HIS A 257 7.35 -44.46 13.19
C HIS A 257 5.92 -43.97 13.43
N ALA A 258 5.74 -42.68 13.69
CA ALA A 258 4.42 -42.12 13.97
C ALA A 258 3.70 -41.72 12.66
N PRO A 259 2.36 -41.80 12.61
CA PRO A 259 1.61 -41.44 11.42
C PRO A 259 1.72 -39.94 11.13
N LEU A 260 1.85 -39.61 9.84
CA LEU A 260 2.04 -38.24 9.35
C LEU A 260 1.00 -37.28 9.96
N ASN A 261 1.46 -36.24 10.66
CA ASN A 261 0.59 -35.26 11.32
C ASN A 261 0.91 -33.84 10.85
N LEU A 262 0.32 -33.47 9.73
CA LEU A 262 0.59 -32.19 9.05
C LEU A 262 -0.23 -31.06 9.65
N ARG A 263 0.43 -29.93 9.93
CA ARG A 263 -0.20 -28.66 10.30
C ARG A 263 0.32 -27.54 9.41
N GLU A 264 -0.57 -26.64 9.03
CA GLU A 264 -0.18 -25.36 8.42
C GLU A 264 0.36 -24.42 9.49
N GLU A 265 1.60 -23.98 9.33
CA GLU A 265 2.23 -22.95 10.15
C GLU A 265 2.63 -21.76 9.26
N GLU A 266 2.29 -20.57 9.72
CA GLU A 266 2.69 -19.32 9.08
C GLU A 266 4.03 -18.89 9.66
N ILE A 267 5.04 -18.77 8.79
CA ILE A 267 6.36 -18.23 9.14
C ILE A 267 6.59 -16.90 8.44
N PHE A 268 7.41 -16.04 9.04
CA PHE A 268 7.77 -14.75 8.46
C PHE A 268 9.22 -14.76 8.01
N GLY A 269 9.49 -14.20 6.84
CA GLY A 269 10.82 -14.14 6.24
C GLY A 269 11.05 -12.85 5.47
N GLN A 270 12.30 -12.60 5.11
CA GLN A 270 12.70 -11.48 4.26
C GLN A 270 13.26 -12.01 2.95
N ILE A 271 12.80 -11.46 1.83
CA ILE A 271 13.33 -11.82 0.51
C ILE A 271 14.66 -11.10 0.32
N GLU A 272 15.76 -11.86 0.27
CA GLU A 272 17.08 -11.32 -0.04
C GLU A 272 17.17 -10.95 -1.53
N TYR A 273 16.79 -11.88 -2.41
CA TYR A 273 16.74 -11.70 -3.86
C TYR A 273 15.84 -12.75 -4.54
N PHE A 274 15.48 -12.49 -5.80
CA PHE A 274 14.83 -13.45 -6.67
C PHE A 274 15.85 -14.09 -7.60
N MET A 275 15.65 -15.36 -7.95
CA MET A 275 16.57 -16.08 -8.84
C MET A 275 15.82 -16.90 -9.89
N VAL A 276 16.41 -16.95 -11.07
CA VAL A 276 16.03 -17.87 -12.15
C VAL A 276 17.15 -18.90 -12.29
N TYR A 277 16.77 -20.17 -12.25
CA TYR A 277 17.71 -21.27 -12.33
C TYR A 277 17.20 -22.36 -13.26
N GLU A 278 18.09 -22.85 -14.12
CA GLU A 278 17.80 -23.92 -15.08
C GLU A 278 18.30 -25.27 -14.54
N PHE A 279 17.39 -26.21 -14.36
CA PHE A 279 17.71 -27.58 -13.97
C PHE A 279 16.98 -28.57 -14.88
N GLN A 280 17.71 -29.54 -15.44
CA GLN A 280 17.17 -30.54 -16.39
C GLN A 280 16.40 -29.89 -17.56
N ASN A 281 16.97 -28.84 -18.16
CA ASN A 281 16.38 -28.05 -19.25
C ASN A 281 15.04 -27.38 -18.90
N GLN A 282 14.74 -27.21 -17.61
CA GLN A 282 13.58 -26.48 -17.13
C GLN A 282 14.02 -25.28 -16.29
N GLU A 283 13.63 -24.07 -16.70
CA GLU A 283 13.87 -22.85 -15.94
C GLU A 283 12.79 -22.64 -14.88
N ARG A 284 13.22 -22.44 -13.63
CA ARG A 284 12.34 -22.17 -12.50
C ARG A 284 12.69 -20.85 -11.84
N MET A 285 11.65 -20.19 -11.34
CA MET A 285 11.72 -18.91 -10.64
C MET A 285 11.60 -19.17 -9.13
N PHE A 286 12.56 -18.65 -8.36
CA PHE A 286 12.61 -18.81 -6.90
C PHE A 286 12.77 -17.46 -6.20
N ALA A 287 12.32 -17.40 -4.95
CA ALA A 287 12.67 -16.35 -4.01
C ALA A 287 13.62 -16.92 -2.96
N TYR A 288 14.75 -16.26 -2.73
CA TYR A 288 15.69 -16.63 -1.68
C TYR A 288 15.33 -15.84 -0.41
N ILE A 289 15.01 -16.59 0.65
CA ILE A 289 14.55 -16.10 1.95
C ILE A 289 15.55 -16.51 3.03
#